data_AF-A0A6B0YTX7-F1
#
_entry.id   AF-A0A6B0YTX7-F1
#
_cell.length_a   1.000
_cell.length_b   1.000
_cell.length_c   1.000
_cell.angle_alpha   90.00
_cell.angle_beta   90.00
_cell.angle_gamma   90.00
#
_symmetry.space_group_name_H-M   'P 1'
#
loop_
_entity.id
_entity.type
_entity.pdbx_description
1 polymer ?
#
loop_
_entity_poly.entity_id
_entity_poly.type
_entity_poly.pdbx_seq_one_letter_code
_entity_poly.pdbx_strand_id
1 'polypeptide(L)' 'MDPFLGRAAFHIGFYIAFVAGALLLFLEKGTAEYVITQFTLGIGLVYLLLVVLLVQWGKRRER' A
#
# COMPACT_ATOMS: atom_id res chain seq x y z
N MET A 1 0.99 -3.13 -19.42
CA MET A 1 -0.06 -3.39 -18.38
C MET A 1 -1.24 -2.51 -18.70
N ASP A 2 -2.47 -2.98 -18.52
CA ASP A 2 -3.62 -2.10 -18.67
C ASP A 2 -3.49 -0.90 -17.69
N PRO A 3 -3.39 0.35 -18.20
CA PRO A 3 -3.14 1.52 -17.35
C PRO A 3 -4.22 1.71 -16.29
N PHE A 4 -5.45 1.26 -16.57
CA PHE A 4 -6.55 1.30 -15.62
C PHE A 4 -6.31 0.36 -14.45
N LEU A 5 -5.82 -0.86 -14.72
CA LEU A 5 -5.55 -1.87 -13.68
C LEU A 5 -4.43 -1.41 -12.73
N GLY A 6 -3.34 -0.85 -13.26
CA GLY A 6 -2.24 -0.32 -12.45
C GLY A 6 -2.67 0.86 -11.56
N ARG A 7 -3.51 1.75 -12.11
CA ARG A 7 -4.07 2.89 -11.36
C ARG A 7 -5.03 2.45 -10.26
N ALA A 8 -5.90 1.48 -10.54
CA ALA A 8 -6.82 0.92 -9.56
C ALA A 8 -6.08 0.22 -8.42
N ALA A 9 -5.10 -0.63 -8.74
CA ALA A 9 -4.26 -1.32 -7.75
C ALA A 9 -3.50 -0.32 -6.86
N PHE A 10 -2.94 0.74 -7.45
CA PHE A 10 -2.26 1.79 -6.69
C PHE A 10 -3.22 2.53 -5.75
N HIS A 11 -4.42 2.89 -6.22
CA HIS A 11 -5.42 3.56 -5.38
C HIS A 11 -5.85 2.71 -4.19
N ILE A 12 -6.08 1.41 -4.39
CA ILE A 12 -6.44 0.48 -3.31
C ILE A 12 -5.30 0.40 -2.29
N GLY A 13 -4.06 0.17 -2.76
CA GLY A 13 -2.89 0.11 -1.89
C GLY A 13 -2.67 1.41 -1.11
N PHE A 14 -2.84 2.55 -1.77
CA PHE A 14 -2.73 3.87 -1.17
C PHE A 14 -3.79 4.10 -0.11
N TYR A 15 -5.05 3.76 -0.38
CA TYR A 15 -6.13 3.89 0.58
C TYR A 15 -5.85 3.06 1.85
N ILE A 16 -5.44 1.80 1.69
CA ILE A 16 -5.12 0.91 2.81
C ILE A 16 -3.96 1.48 3.65
N ALA A 17 -2.87 1.88 2.99
CA ALA A 17 -1.71 2.44 3.70
C ALA A 17 -2.04 3.77 4.38
N PHE A 18 -2.81 4.65 3.73
CA PHE A 18 -3.20 5.94 4.28
C PHE A 18 -4.11 5.78 5.51
N VAL A 19 -5.13 4.93 5.42
CA VAL A 19 -6.06 4.68 6.54
C VAL A 19 -5.36 3.99 7.70
N ALA A 20 -4.52 2.98 7.44
CA ALA A 20 -3.74 2.32 8.49
C ALA A 20 -2.75 3.29 9.18
N GLY A 21 -2.12 4.17 8.40
CA GLY A 21 -1.21 5.20 8.92
C GLY A 21 -1.94 6.24 9.76
N ALA A 22 -3.12 6.68 9.31
CA ALA A 22 -3.98 7.57 10.08
C ALA A 22 -4.43 6.92 11.40
N LEU A 23 -4.90 5.67 11.37
CA LEU A 23 -5.32 4.92 12.55
C LEU A 23 -4.22 4.82 13.60
N LEU A 24 -2.97 4.57 13.19
CA LEU A 24 -1.83 4.50 14.12
C LEU A 24 -1.59 5.79 14.92
N LEU A 25 -2.00 6.95 14.41
CA LEU A 25 -1.88 8.22 15.15
C LEU A 25 -2.92 8.36 16.26
N PHE A 26 -4.05 7.67 16.15
CA PHE A 26 -5.14 7.70 17.12
C PHE A 26 -5.13 6.50 18.07
N LEU A 27 -4.34 5.47 17.77
CA LEU A 27 -4.33 4.24 18.53
C LEU A 27 -3.36 4.28 19.72
N GLU A 28 -3.81 3.75 20.85
CA GLU A 28 -3.02 3.67 22.07
C GLU A 28 -1.89 2.62 21.93
N LYS A 29 -0.67 3.05 22.27
CA LYS A 29 0.52 2.21 22.21
C LYS A 29 0.46 1.13 23.28
N GLY A 30 0.71 -0.12 22.90
CA GLY A 30 0.72 -1.27 23.81
C GLY A 30 -0.51 -2.18 23.71
N THR A 31 -1.46 -1.87 22.83
CA THR A 31 -2.58 -2.75 22.51
C THR A 31 -2.23 -3.71 21.37
N ALA A 32 -2.92 -4.86 21.32
CA ALA A 32 -2.81 -5.79 20.18
C ALA A 32 -3.21 -5.10 18.86
N GLU A 33 -4.19 -4.20 18.91
CA GLU A 33 -4.66 -3.44 17.76
C GLU A 33 -3.53 -2.59 17.16
N TYR A 34 -2.73 -1.91 18.00
CA TYR A 34 -1.60 -1.09 17.54
C TYR A 34 -0.60 -1.91 16.74
N VAL A 35 -0.26 -3.10 17.24
CA VAL A 35 0.68 -4.01 16.57
C VAL A 35 0.12 -4.47 15.23
N ILE A 36 -1.15 -4.90 15.19
CA ILE A 36 -1.80 -5.38 13.97
C ILE A 36 -1.88 -4.25 12.93
N THR A 37 -2.28 -3.04 13.31
CA THR A 37 -2.34 -1.89 12.40
C THR A 37 -0.94 -1.55 11.85
N GLN A 38 0.11 -1.70 12.65
CA GLN A 38 1.50 -1.51 12.20
C GLN A 38 1.90 -2.54 11.14
N PHE A 39 1.53 -3.81 11.32
CA PHE A 39 1.73 -4.85 10.30
C PHE A 39 0.90 -4.58 9.04
N THR A 40 -0.36 -4.19 9.18
CA THR A 40 -1.24 -3.84 8.05
C THR A 40 -0.66 -2.68 7.25
N LEU A 41 -0.13 -1.65 7.92
CA LEU A 41 0.56 -0.55 7.26
C LEU A 41 1.78 -1.05 6.49
N GLY A 42 2.61 -1.89 7.12
CA GLY A 42 3.78 -2.48 6.47
C GLY A 42 3.43 -3.28 5.22
N ILE A 43 2.40 -4.14 5.30
CA ILE A 43 1.90 -4.93 4.16
C ILE A 43 1.37 -4.01 3.06
N GLY A 44 0.61 -2.97 3.41
CA GLY A 44 0.09 -1.98 2.46
C GLY A 44 1.21 -1.24 1.71
N LEU A 45 2.28 -0.85 2.41
CA LEU A 45 3.45 -0.22 1.82
C LEU A 45 4.22 -1.18 0.89
N VAL A 46 4.40 -2.43 1.29
CA VAL A 46 5.03 -3.46 0.44
C VAL A 46 4.19 -3.70 -0.82
N TYR A 47 2.87 -3.81 -0.68
CA TYR A 47 1.97 -3.96 -1.81
C TYR A 47 2.05 -2.77 -2.78
N LEU A 48 2.04 -1.53 -2.26
CA LEU A 48 2.24 -0.32 -3.06
C LEU A 48 3.57 -0.34 -3.80
N LEU A 49 4.65 -0.72 -3.13
CA LEU A 49 5.97 -0.84 -3.74
C LEU A 49 5.96 -1.84 -4.90
N LEU A 50 5.35 -3.02 -4.70
CA LEU A 50 5.20 -4.03 -5.74
C LEU A 50 4.40 -3.52 -6.94
N VAL A 51 3.28 -2.84 -6.71
CA VAL A 51 2.47 -2.23 -7.79
C VAL A 51 3.29 -1.22 -8.58
N VAL A 52 4.04 -0.34 -7.91
CA VAL A 52 4.90 0.65 -8.56
C VAL A 52 6.00 -0.02 -9.39
N LEU A 53 6.66 -1.04 -8.84
CA LEU A 53 7.70 -1.81 -9.55
C LEU A 53 7.14 -2.52 -10.77
N LEU A 54 5.96 -3.14 -10.65
CA LEU A 54 5.30 -3.85 -11.73
C LEU A 54 4.91 -2.92 -12.88
N VAL A 55 4.38 -1.74 -12.56
CA VAL A 55 4.06 -0.70 -13.55
C VAL A 55 5.33 -0.15 -14.21
N GLN A 56 6.39 0.09 -13.44
CA GLN A 56 7.70 0.53 -13.97
C GLN A 56 8.32 -0.50 -14.92
N TRP A 57 8.31 -1.79 -14.55
CA TRP A 57 8.82 -2.87 -15.40
C TRP A 57 7.98 -3.06 -16.65
N GLY A 58 6.64 -2.98 -16.55
CA GLY A 58 5.76 -3.02 -17.71
C GLY A 58 6.06 -1.89 -18.70
N LYS A 59 6.24 -0.66 -18.19
CA LYS A 59 6.57 0.52 -19.01
C LYS A 59 7.96 0.47 -19.64
N ARG A 60 8.94 -0.19 -18.99
CA ARG A 60 10.28 -0.41 -19.56
C ARG A 60 10.29 -1.46 -20.67
N ARG A 61 9.38 -2.44 -20.63
CA ARG A 61 9.32 -3.51 -21.63
C ARG A 61 8.62 -3.11 -22.94
N GLU A 62 7.87 -2.01 -22.91
CA GLU A 62 7.23 -1.39 -24.08
C GLU A 62 8.12 -0.35 -24.79
N ARG A 63 9.31 -0.04 -24.25
CA ARG A 63 10.31 0.84 -24.90
C ARG A 63 11.40 0.03 -25.60
#